data_AF-A0A4R2IKQ2-F1
#
_entry.id   AF-A0A4R2IKQ2-F1
#
_cell.length_a   1.000
_cell.length_b   1.000
_cell.length_c   1.000
_cell.angle_alpha   90.00
_cell.angle_beta   90.00
_cell.angle_gamma   90.00
#
_symmetry.space_group_name_H-M   'P 1'
#
loop_
_entity.id
_entity.type
_entity.pdbx_description
1 polymer ?
#
loop_
_entity_poly.entity_id
_entity_poly.type
_entity_poly.pdbx_seq_one_letter_code
_entity_poly.pdbx_strand_id
1 'polypeptide(L)'
;MTLRDLKAGIAVFDRQTGEFVEQHNADHRFRSASVVKLLIVLDYLWDRGPAYDVPAADRERLEVMLRSSDDDAASYYWDHLGGTAIIDRMVKRLGLTQTAGPPPTHAGHWGYVAITAADTVRIYQYLLDEAPLQVRDYVMGLLHQPTRHGTDGFDQYFGIASVFAPDFSIKQGWSGFLGSSGYGSDTAKPVDSPVDLHSDALHTTGTVGPDDRTIVAVFTLHPAGTPYETAYSEVTRLTAALTVPGGVRTLRGGQ
;
A
#
# COMPACT_ATOMS: atom_id res chain seq x y z
N MET A 1 -23.11 -5.70 -13.59
CA MET A 1 -21.91 -4.90 -13.86
C MET A 1 -20.85 -5.86 -14.39
N THR A 2 -20.57 -5.84 -15.69
CA THR A 2 -19.50 -6.66 -16.27
C THR A 2 -18.15 -6.08 -15.87
N LEU A 3 -17.17 -6.95 -15.60
CA LEU A 3 -15.75 -6.69 -15.29
C LEU A 3 -14.96 -5.77 -16.25
N ARG A 4 -15.62 -5.04 -17.15
CA ARG A 4 -15.01 -4.37 -18.31
C ARG A 4 -14.33 -3.04 -17.99
N ASP A 5 -14.60 -2.43 -16.84
CA ASP A 5 -14.09 -1.07 -16.52
C ASP A 5 -13.16 -1.02 -15.29
N LEU A 6 -12.82 -2.17 -14.70
CA LEU A 6 -11.83 -2.27 -13.62
C LEU A 6 -10.42 -2.29 -14.21
N LYS A 7 -9.59 -1.31 -13.86
CA LYS A 7 -8.16 -1.34 -14.19
C LYS A 7 -7.38 -1.90 -13.02
N ALA A 8 -6.53 -2.88 -13.28
CA ALA A 8 -5.72 -3.52 -12.26
C ALA A 8 -4.23 -3.54 -12.61
N GLY A 9 -3.40 -3.48 -11.57
CA GLY A 9 -1.97 -3.74 -11.58
C GLY A 9 -1.67 -4.77 -10.50
N ILE A 10 -1.03 -5.88 -10.87
CA ILE A 10 -0.84 -7.04 -10.00
C ILE A 10 0.62 -7.48 -10.11
N ALA A 11 1.22 -7.76 -8.96
CA ALA A 11 2.48 -8.47 -8.85
C ALA A 11 2.42 -9.42 -7.64
N VAL A 12 2.76 -10.68 -7.86
CA VAL A 12 2.91 -11.69 -6.81
C VAL A 12 4.31 -12.29 -6.93
N PHE A 13 5.09 -12.20 -5.85
CA PHE A 13 6.48 -12.62 -5.81
C PHE A 13 6.68 -13.66 -4.71
N ASP A 14 7.15 -14.86 -5.08
CA ASP A 14 7.49 -15.92 -4.14
C ASP A 14 8.96 -15.76 -3.72
N ARG A 15 9.19 -15.35 -2.48
CA ARG A 15 10.55 -15.14 -1.95
C ARG A 15 11.34 -16.43 -1.84
N GLN A 16 10.68 -17.59 -1.76
CA GLN A 16 11.37 -18.87 -1.68
C GLN A 16 12.03 -19.25 -3.00
N THR A 17 11.39 -18.94 -4.13
CA THR A 17 11.94 -19.21 -5.47
C THR A 17 12.69 -18.02 -6.04
N GLY A 18 12.42 -16.81 -5.54
CA GLY A 18 12.98 -15.57 -6.08
C GLY A 18 12.30 -15.12 -7.38
N GLU A 19 11.09 -15.60 -7.66
CA GLU A 19 10.39 -15.39 -8.92
C GLU A 19 9.02 -14.72 -8.73
N PHE A 20 8.63 -13.93 -9.72
CA PHE A 20 7.25 -13.49 -9.86
C PHE A 20 6.39 -14.66 -10.36
N VAL A 21 5.41 -15.06 -9.56
CA VAL A 21 4.46 -16.14 -9.90
C VAL A 21 3.27 -15.62 -10.70
N GLU A 22 2.95 -14.32 -10.58
CA GLU A 22 1.88 -13.67 -11.33
C GLU A 22 2.18 -12.18 -11.51
N GLN A 23 1.94 -11.66 -12.72
CA GLN A 23 2.06 -10.23 -13.03
C GLN A 23 1.00 -9.81 -14.04
N HIS A 24 0.41 -8.63 -13.82
CA HIS A 24 -0.50 -8.00 -14.76
C HIS A 24 -0.34 -6.48 -14.65
N ASN A 25 0.02 -5.79 -15.74
CA ASN A 25 0.27 -4.35 -15.73
C ASN A 25 1.17 -3.90 -14.54
N ALA A 26 2.19 -4.69 -14.20
CA ALA A 26 2.93 -4.53 -12.95
C ALA A 26 3.69 -3.19 -12.86
N ASP A 27 4.06 -2.61 -14.01
CA ASP A 27 4.72 -1.31 -14.13
C ASP A 27 3.73 -0.14 -14.37
N HIS A 28 2.42 -0.40 -14.37
CA HIS A 28 1.45 0.68 -14.50
C HIS A 28 1.42 1.54 -13.24
N ARG A 29 1.45 2.88 -13.42
CA ARG A 29 1.42 3.84 -12.31
C ARG A 29 -0.01 4.04 -11.80
N PHE A 30 -0.18 3.81 -10.52
CA PHE A 30 -1.37 4.11 -9.75
C PHE A 30 -1.05 5.24 -8.79
N ARG A 31 -2.05 6.03 -8.40
CA ARG A 31 -1.89 6.84 -7.19
C ARG A 31 -1.77 5.89 -6.00
N SER A 32 -0.82 6.12 -5.11
CA SER A 32 -0.51 5.18 -4.04
C SER A 32 -1.58 5.06 -2.98
N ALA A 33 -2.38 6.12 -2.80
CA ALA A 33 -3.13 6.35 -1.58
C ALA A 33 -2.21 6.08 -0.37
N SER A 34 -2.72 5.37 0.65
CA SER A 34 -1.99 5.06 1.88
C SER A 34 -0.84 4.05 1.74
N VAL A 35 -0.59 3.45 0.57
CA VAL A 35 0.56 2.54 0.38
C VAL A 35 1.90 3.30 0.49
N VAL A 36 1.92 4.60 0.17
CA VAL A 36 3.13 5.45 0.31
C VAL A 36 3.65 5.53 1.74
N LYS A 37 2.81 5.25 2.74
CA LYS A 37 3.23 5.24 4.16
C LYS A 37 4.37 4.25 4.43
N LEU A 38 4.54 3.22 3.58
CA LEU A 38 5.73 2.35 3.59
C LEU A 38 7.02 3.12 3.28
N LEU A 39 7.00 3.99 2.27
CA LEU A 39 8.15 4.84 1.92
C LEU A 39 8.43 5.90 2.99
N ILE A 40 7.37 6.45 3.59
CA ILE A 40 7.47 7.44 4.66
C ILE A 40 8.16 6.83 5.90
N VAL A 41 7.72 5.65 6.36
CA VAL A 41 8.37 5.01 7.53
C VAL A 41 9.80 4.56 7.22
N LEU A 42 10.05 4.06 6.01
CA LEU A 42 11.41 3.68 5.60
C LEU A 42 12.36 4.87 5.58
N ASP A 43 11.92 6.01 5.04
CA ASP A 43 12.72 7.23 5.06
C ASP A 43 12.97 7.74 6.49
N TYR A 44 11.95 7.67 7.35
CA TYR A 44 12.11 7.96 8.78
C TYR A 44 13.12 7.02 9.45
N LEU A 45 13.29 5.77 9.04
CA LEU A 45 14.21 4.84 9.72
C LEU A 45 15.62 4.76 9.08
N TRP A 46 15.77 5.20 7.82
CA TRP A 46 16.89 4.80 6.97
C TRP A 46 18.31 4.99 7.55
N ASP A 47 18.62 6.18 8.06
CA ASP A 47 19.98 6.54 8.49
C ASP A 47 20.17 6.54 10.01
N ARG A 48 19.22 5.99 10.76
CA ARG A 48 19.24 6.07 12.23
C ARG A 48 20.00 4.91 12.89
N GLY A 49 20.27 3.85 12.12
CA GLY A 49 21.05 2.68 12.55
C GLY A 49 20.23 1.70 13.41
N PRO A 50 20.74 0.47 13.61
CA PRO A 50 20.00 -0.62 14.27
C PRO A 50 19.74 -0.40 15.77
N ALA A 51 20.50 0.50 16.40
CA ALA A 51 20.37 0.83 17.83
C ALA A 51 19.47 2.05 18.08
N TYR A 52 18.86 2.63 17.04
CA TYR A 52 17.95 3.75 17.21
C TYR A 52 16.70 3.30 17.96
N ASP A 53 16.50 3.87 19.14
CA ASP A 53 15.24 3.74 19.85
C ASP A 53 14.26 4.80 19.31
N VAL A 54 13.22 4.33 18.61
CA VAL A 54 12.17 5.21 18.09
C VAL A 54 11.51 5.92 19.28
N PRO A 55 11.54 7.26 19.37
CA PRO A 55 10.94 7.98 20.50
C PRO A 55 9.48 7.62 20.74
N ALA A 56 9.00 7.70 21.99
CA ALA A 56 7.65 7.27 22.35
C ALA A 56 6.55 7.91 21.48
N ALA A 57 6.64 9.22 21.25
CA ALA A 57 5.68 9.94 20.39
C ALA A 57 5.72 9.48 18.93
N ASP A 58 6.90 9.09 18.43
CA ASP A 58 7.02 8.51 17.08
C ASP A 58 6.51 7.07 17.04
N ARG A 59 6.69 6.29 18.10
CA ARG A 59 6.13 4.93 18.17
C ARG A 59 4.61 4.96 18.10
N GLU A 60 3.97 5.81 18.89
CA GLU A 60 2.52 5.99 18.88
C GLU A 60 2.02 6.41 17.48
N ARG A 61 2.72 7.34 16.84
CA ARG A 61 2.34 7.87 15.52
C ARG A 61 2.55 6.85 14.40
N LEU A 62 3.69 6.18 14.37
CA LEU A 62 4.00 5.14 13.37
C LEU A 62 3.07 3.93 13.53
N GLU A 63 2.72 3.58 14.76
CA GLU A 63 1.78 2.49 15.05
C GLU A 63 0.43 2.74 14.38
N VAL A 64 -0.20 3.90 14.64
CA VAL A 64 -1.50 4.22 14.03
C VAL A 64 -1.40 4.46 12.52
N MET A 65 -0.28 5.02 12.04
CA MET A 65 -0.03 5.22 10.61
C MET A 65 0.02 3.90 9.84
N LEU A 66 0.67 2.87 10.39
CA LEU A 66 0.87 1.60 9.70
C LEU A 66 -0.30 0.64 9.90
N ARG A 67 -0.85 0.56 11.11
CA ARG A 67 -1.93 -0.39 11.44
C ARG A 67 -3.31 0.11 11.05
N SER A 68 -3.59 1.38 11.33
CA SER A 68 -4.90 2.01 11.11
C SER A 68 -4.88 3.02 9.98
N SER A 69 -3.78 3.09 9.23
CA SER A 69 -3.62 3.95 8.07
C SER A 69 -3.83 5.45 8.36
N ASP A 70 -3.51 5.91 9.56
CA ASP A 70 -3.82 7.28 9.99
C ASP A 70 -3.14 8.37 9.12
N ASP A 71 -3.93 9.36 8.72
CA ASP A 71 -3.54 10.39 7.76
C ASP A 71 -2.87 11.61 8.40
N ASP A 72 -3.26 11.96 9.64
CA ASP A 72 -2.58 13.02 10.39
C ASP A 72 -1.16 12.58 10.73
N ALA A 73 -0.99 11.30 11.10
CA ALA A 73 0.30 10.68 11.32
C ALA A 73 1.20 10.70 10.07
N ALA A 74 0.64 10.36 8.89
CA ALA A 74 1.40 10.44 7.64
C ALA A 74 1.74 11.87 7.25
N SER A 75 0.80 12.80 7.41
CA SER A 75 0.99 14.22 7.07
C SER A 75 2.06 14.84 7.97
N TYR A 76 2.11 14.47 9.25
CA TYR A 76 3.19 14.87 10.14
C TYR A 76 4.57 14.49 9.56
N TYR A 77 4.78 13.22 9.19
CA TYR A 77 6.08 12.80 8.66
C TYR A 77 6.35 13.37 7.27
N TRP A 78 5.33 13.49 6.42
CA TRP A 78 5.44 14.15 5.13
C TRP A 78 5.99 15.57 5.30
N ASP A 79 5.38 16.37 6.16
CA ASP A 79 5.79 17.77 6.36
C ASP A 79 7.17 17.88 7.01
N HIS A 80 7.45 17.05 8.03
CA HIS A 80 8.71 17.12 8.79
C HIS A 80 9.92 16.53 8.05
N LEU A 81 9.71 15.63 7.09
CA LEU A 81 10.78 14.99 6.33
C LEU A 81 10.95 15.59 4.92
N GLY A 82 10.30 16.72 4.63
CA GLY A 82 10.51 17.51 3.40
C GLY A 82 9.62 17.12 2.22
N GLY A 83 8.47 16.49 2.48
CA GLY A 83 7.44 16.18 1.50
C GLY A 83 7.93 15.27 0.38
N THR A 84 7.86 15.75 -0.86
CA THR A 84 8.29 15.00 -2.06
C THR A 84 9.75 14.52 -1.99
N ALA A 85 10.61 15.20 -1.22
CA ALA A 85 11.99 14.78 -1.04
C ALA A 85 12.13 13.38 -0.39
N ILE A 86 11.12 12.93 0.36
CA ILE A 86 11.02 11.53 0.86
C ILE A 86 11.06 10.57 -0.32
N ILE A 87 10.24 10.84 -1.35
CA ILE A 87 10.09 9.99 -2.51
C ILE A 87 11.38 9.97 -3.33
N ASP A 88 12.01 11.12 -3.54
CA ASP A 88 13.28 11.20 -4.28
C ASP A 88 14.38 10.35 -3.61
N ARG A 89 14.47 10.41 -2.27
CA ARG A 89 15.41 9.58 -1.51
C ARG A 89 15.09 8.10 -1.63
N MET A 90 13.83 7.72 -1.44
CA MET A 90 13.40 6.32 -1.48
C MET A 90 13.51 5.69 -2.87
N VAL A 91 13.17 6.42 -3.93
CA VAL A 91 13.37 6.01 -5.32
C VAL A 91 14.82 5.62 -5.57
N LYS A 92 15.76 6.48 -5.17
CA LYS A 92 17.20 6.21 -5.33
C LYS A 92 17.68 5.04 -4.46
N ARG A 93 17.23 4.98 -3.21
CA ARG A 93 17.68 3.99 -2.22
C ARG A 93 17.19 2.58 -2.51
N LEU A 94 15.96 2.44 -3.00
CA LEU A 94 15.30 1.17 -3.27
C LEU A 94 15.34 0.78 -4.76
N GLY A 95 15.89 1.64 -5.63
CA GLY A 95 15.92 1.39 -7.07
C GLY A 95 14.53 1.33 -7.70
N LEU A 96 13.58 2.14 -7.20
CA LEU A 96 12.20 2.16 -7.72
C LEU A 96 12.20 2.83 -9.09
N THR A 97 11.64 2.18 -10.10
CA THR A 97 11.82 2.60 -11.50
C THR A 97 10.67 3.43 -12.05
N GLN A 98 9.51 3.32 -11.43
CA GLN A 98 8.28 3.98 -11.88
C GLN A 98 7.62 4.84 -10.80
N THR A 99 8.08 4.71 -9.57
CA THR A 99 7.62 5.52 -8.44
C THR A 99 8.10 6.96 -8.60
N ALA A 100 7.20 7.92 -8.40
CA ALA A 100 7.47 9.34 -8.54
C ALA A 100 6.61 10.16 -7.57
N GLY A 101 7.09 11.35 -7.22
CA GLY A 101 6.34 12.30 -6.40
C GLY A 101 4.93 12.60 -6.95
N PRO A 102 4.04 13.18 -6.12
CA PRO A 102 2.71 13.55 -6.57
C PRO A 102 2.79 14.61 -7.68
N PRO A 103 1.69 14.82 -8.44
CA PRO A 103 1.64 15.88 -9.45
C PRO A 103 2.07 17.23 -8.85
N PRO A 104 2.83 18.08 -9.58
CA PRO A 104 3.30 19.37 -9.04
C PRO A 104 2.17 20.29 -8.56
N THR A 105 0.97 20.18 -9.15
CA THR A 105 -0.23 20.91 -8.73
C THR A 105 -0.81 20.41 -7.40
N HIS A 106 -0.34 19.28 -6.89
CA HIS A 106 -0.79 18.61 -5.67
C HIS A 106 0.41 18.16 -4.81
N ALA A 107 1.48 18.97 -4.75
CA ALA A 107 2.72 18.61 -4.06
C ALA A 107 2.56 18.23 -2.57
N GLY A 108 1.50 18.71 -1.91
CA GLY A 108 1.16 18.36 -0.52
C GLY A 108 0.34 17.07 -0.37
N HIS A 109 -0.14 16.48 -1.45
CA HIS A 109 -0.99 15.28 -1.42
C HIS A 109 -0.13 14.03 -1.51
N TRP A 110 0.43 13.59 -0.40
CA TRP A 110 1.27 12.37 -0.33
C TRP A 110 0.56 11.14 -0.93
N GLY A 111 -0.77 11.04 -0.84
CA GLY A 111 -1.53 9.93 -1.40
C GLY A 111 -1.55 9.88 -2.94
N TYR A 112 -1.08 10.94 -3.60
CA TYR A 112 -1.02 11.04 -5.07
C TYR A 112 0.34 10.66 -5.63
N VAL A 113 1.27 10.21 -4.77
CA VAL A 113 2.52 9.59 -5.21
C VAL A 113 2.21 8.49 -6.23
N ALA A 114 2.90 8.53 -7.36
CA ALA A 114 2.82 7.47 -8.34
C ALA A 114 3.58 6.24 -7.81
N ILE A 115 2.95 5.08 -7.85
CA ILE A 115 3.55 3.80 -7.45
C ILE A 115 3.05 2.68 -8.37
N THR A 116 3.76 1.55 -8.40
CA THR A 116 3.41 0.38 -9.23
C THR A 116 3.44 -0.89 -8.40
N ALA A 117 2.78 -1.95 -8.89
CA ALA A 117 2.81 -3.24 -8.22
C ALA A 117 4.24 -3.82 -8.16
N ALA A 118 5.03 -3.65 -9.22
CA ALA A 118 6.43 -4.09 -9.25
C ALA A 118 7.32 -3.32 -8.27
N ASP A 119 7.17 -1.99 -8.17
CA ASP A 119 7.93 -1.20 -7.19
C ASP A 119 7.46 -1.50 -5.75
N THR A 120 6.18 -1.78 -5.53
CA THR A 120 5.71 -2.26 -4.21
C THR A 120 6.36 -3.58 -3.82
N VAL A 121 6.56 -4.52 -4.75
CA VAL A 121 7.33 -5.74 -4.46
C VAL A 121 8.77 -5.40 -4.05
N ARG A 122 9.44 -4.47 -4.74
CA ARG A 122 10.81 -4.03 -4.36
C ARG A 122 10.87 -3.42 -2.96
N ILE A 123 9.86 -2.66 -2.56
CA ILE A 123 9.75 -2.10 -1.20
C ILE A 123 9.71 -3.22 -0.16
N TYR A 124 8.87 -4.24 -0.37
CA TYR A 124 8.78 -5.38 0.54
C TYR A 124 10.02 -6.27 0.52
N GLN A 125 10.66 -6.48 -0.65
CA GLN A 125 11.93 -7.20 -0.74
C GLN A 125 13.00 -6.53 0.12
N TYR A 126 13.16 -5.21 0.02
CA TYR A 126 14.09 -4.50 0.89
C TYR A 126 13.72 -4.68 2.36
N LEU A 127 12.46 -4.46 2.74
CA LEU A 127 12.00 -4.61 4.13
C LEU A 127 12.30 -6.00 4.69
N LEU A 128 12.10 -7.05 3.90
CA LEU A 128 12.21 -8.44 4.35
C LEU A 128 13.62 -8.99 4.27
N ASP A 129 14.41 -8.59 3.28
CA ASP A 129 15.66 -9.26 2.93
C ASP A 129 16.91 -8.41 3.18
N GLU A 130 16.79 -7.07 3.21
CA GLU A 130 17.94 -6.16 3.24
C GLU A 130 17.94 -5.18 4.41
N ALA A 131 16.76 -4.77 4.89
CA ALA A 131 16.65 -3.81 5.99
C ALA A 131 17.32 -4.35 7.27
N PRO A 132 17.91 -3.47 8.10
CA PRO A 132 18.39 -3.88 9.42
C PRO A 132 17.29 -4.61 10.20
N LEU A 133 17.65 -5.69 10.92
CA LEU A 133 16.71 -6.57 11.61
C LEU A 133 15.68 -5.78 12.44
N GLN A 134 16.12 -4.77 13.19
CA GLN A 134 15.23 -3.96 14.03
C GLN A 134 14.23 -3.14 13.22
N VAL A 135 14.61 -2.66 12.03
CA VAL A 135 13.71 -1.95 11.11
C VAL A 135 12.67 -2.91 10.53
N ARG A 136 13.12 -4.09 10.06
CA ARG A 136 12.23 -5.14 9.56
C ARG A 136 11.21 -5.56 10.62
N ASP A 137 11.68 -5.94 11.80
CA ASP A 137 10.83 -6.44 12.88
C ASP A 137 9.84 -5.37 13.34
N TYR A 138 10.27 -4.11 13.42
CA TYR A 138 9.40 -2.99 13.80
C TYR A 138 8.32 -2.74 12.75
N VAL A 139 8.67 -2.60 11.46
CA VAL A 139 7.71 -2.28 10.41
C VAL A 139 6.79 -3.46 10.13
N MET A 140 7.35 -4.65 9.87
CA MET A 140 6.54 -5.84 9.58
C MET A 140 5.70 -6.25 10.78
N GLY A 141 6.22 -6.13 12.01
CA GLY A 141 5.46 -6.41 13.23
C GLY A 141 4.20 -5.54 13.36
N LEU A 142 4.23 -4.30 12.89
CA LEU A 142 3.05 -3.44 12.79
C LEU A 142 2.13 -3.85 11.64
N LEU A 143 2.67 -4.15 10.46
CA LEU A 143 1.86 -4.56 9.29
C LEU A 143 1.17 -5.92 9.47
N HIS A 144 1.70 -6.81 10.31
CA HIS A 144 1.07 -8.07 10.72
C HIS A 144 -0.10 -7.90 11.68
N GLN A 145 -0.29 -6.70 12.22
CA GLN A 145 -1.35 -6.43 13.17
C GLN A 145 -2.23 -5.26 12.69
N PRO A 146 -2.76 -5.32 11.45
CA PRO A 146 -3.65 -4.27 10.98
C PRO A 146 -4.88 -4.20 11.87
N THR A 147 -5.42 -3.01 12.05
CA THR A 147 -6.77 -2.87 12.63
C THR A 147 -7.80 -3.16 11.54
N ARG A 148 -9.00 -3.63 11.93
CA ARG A 148 -10.07 -3.87 10.94
C ARG A 148 -10.49 -2.61 10.21
N HIS A 149 -10.55 -1.48 10.91
CA HIS A 149 -10.93 -0.20 10.32
C HIS A 149 -9.78 0.79 10.39
N GLY A 150 -9.64 1.59 9.34
CA GLY A 150 -8.79 2.77 9.38
C GLY A 150 -9.27 3.79 10.43
N THR A 151 -8.46 4.79 10.77
CA THR A 151 -8.89 5.85 11.69
C THR A 151 -10.05 6.69 11.13
N ASP A 152 -10.26 6.65 9.81
CA ASP A 152 -11.38 7.24 9.09
C ASP A 152 -12.63 6.33 9.03
N GLY A 153 -12.58 5.13 9.63
CA GLY A 153 -13.70 4.21 9.77
C GLY A 153 -13.90 3.23 8.60
N PHE A 154 -13.12 3.31 7.53
CA PHE A 154 -13.22 2.35 6.41
C PHE A 154 -12.73 0.96 6.82
N ASP A 155 -13.50 -0.09 6.49
CA ASP A 155 -13.07 -1.48 6.67
C ASP A 155 -11.93 -1.80 5.70
N GLN A 156 -10.73 -2.01 6.24
CA GLN A 156 -9.52 -2.28 5.46
C GLN A 156 -9.23 -3.78 5.29
N TYR A 157 -10.14 -4.68 5.69
CA TYR A 157 -9.92 -6.13 5.58
C TYR A 157 -10.24 -6.72 4.19
N PHE A 158 -10.41 -5.90 3.16
CA PHE A 158 -10.55 -6.38 1.78
C PHE A 158 -9.27 -7.04 1.26
N GLY A 159 -9.39 -7.78 0.15
CA GLY A 159 -8.19 -8.30 -0.52
C GLY A 159 -7.50 -9.37 0.32
N ILE A 160 -6.20 -9.18 0.60
CA ILE A 160 -5.36 -10.16 1.31
C ILE A 160 -6.01 -10.62 2.62
N ALA A 161 -6.44 -9.68 3.46
CA ALA A 161 -6.96 -9.96 4.80
C ALA A 161 -8.31 -10.71 4.81
N SER A 162 -9.09 -10.60 3.73
CA SER A 162 -10.34 -11.37 3.57
C SER A 162 -10.08 -12.77 3.01
N VAL A 163 -9.03 -12.92 2.20
CA VAL A 163 -8.77 -14.14 1.43
C VAL A 163 -7.89 -15.12 2.19
N PHE A 164 -6.90 -14.64 2.94
CA PHE A 164 -5.87 -15.47 3.56
C PHE A 164 -5.88 -15.34 5.08
N ALA A 165 -5.66 -16.46 5.80
CA ALA A 165 -5.50 -16.49 7.25
C ALA A 165 -4.71 -17.75 7.68
N PRO A 166 -3.97 -17.74 8.80
CA PRO A 166 -3.77 -16.62 9.72
C PRO A 166 -2.56 -15.72 9.38
N ASP A 167 -1.63 -16.18 8.55
CA ASP A 167 -0.33 -15.54 8.37
C ASP A 167 -0.34 -14.56 7.19
N PHE A 168 -0.66 -13.29 7.48
CA PHE A 168 -0.51 -12.20 6.53
C PHE A 168 -0.04 -10.90 7.20
N SER A 169 0.50 -9.99 6.40
CA SER A 169 0.64 -8.57 6.72
C SER A 169 -0.04 -7.73 5.65
N ILE A 170 -0.51 -6.53 5.96
CA ILE A 170 -1.07 -5.63 4.95
C ILE A 170 -0.65 -4.17 5.17
N LYS A 171 -0.47 -3.46 4.05
CA LYS A 171 -0.73 -2.02 3.96
C LYS A 171 -1.71 -1.75 2.83
N GLN A 172 -2.89 -1.30 3.23
CA GLN A 172 -3.97 -0.99 2.31
C GLN A 172 -3.91 0.48 1.84
N GLY A 173 -4.57 0.77 0.72
CA GLY A 173 -4.76 2.13 0.22
C GLY A 173 -6.15 2.33 -0.40
N TRP A 174 -6.79 3.46 -0.12
CA TRP A 174 -8.05 3.85 -0.73
C TRP A 174 -8.11 5.36 -0.97
N SER A 175 -8.85 5.79 -1.99
CA SER A 175 -9.06 7.20 -2.32
C SER A 175 -10.21 7.32 -3.31
N GLY A 176 -11.01 8.39 -3.23
CA GLY A 176 -12.14 8.65 -4.14
C GLY A 176 -13.50 8.28 -3.54
N PHE A 177 -13.54 7.66 -2.36
CA PHE A 177 -14.78 7.36 -1.66
C PHE A 177 -15.20 8.49 -0.73
N LEU A 178 -16.50 8.73 -0.57
CA LEU A 178 -17.02 9.72 0.36
C LEU A 178 -16.50 9.46 1.78
N GLY A 179 -15.80 10.44 2.37
CA GLY A 179 -15.17 10.33 3.69
C GLY A 179 -13.71 9.90 3.65
N SER A 180 -13.19 9.43 2.51
CA SER A 180 -11.75 9.22 2.34
C SER A 180 -11.00 10.54 2.17
N SER A 181 -9.73 10.55 2.56
CA SER A 181 -8.86 11.72 2.39
C SER A 181 -8.70 12.12 0.93
N GLY A 182 -8.70 13.43 0.69
CA GLY A 182 -8.69 14.01 -0.65
C GLY A 182 -10.00 13.87 -1.43
N TYR A 183 -11.07 13.29 -0.86
CA TYR A 183 -12.36 13.18 -1.55
C TYR A 183 -12.87 14.56 -2.01
N GLY A 184 -13.13 14.70 -3.31
CA GLY A 184 -13.61 15.94 -3.91
C GLY A 184 -12.56 17.06 -4.01
N SER A 185 -11.32 16.84 -3.58
CA SER A 185 -10.24 17.85 -3.63
C SER A 185 -9.69 18.08 -5.05
N ASP A 186 -9.93 17.15 -5.98
CA ASP A 186 -9.44 17.19 -7.37
C ASP A 186 -10.24 18.15 -8.29
N THR A 187 -10.52 19.35 -7.81
CA THR A 187 -11.18 20.40 -8.60
C THR A 187 -10.26 20.99 -9.67
N ALA A 188 -8.94 20.88 -9.47
CA ALA A 188 -7.90 21.32 -10.40
C ALA A 188 -7.17 20.13 -11.04
N LYS A 189 -7.90 19.26 -11.75
CA LYS A 189 -7.33 18.09 -12.47
C LYS A 189 -6.22 18.55 -13.41
N PRO A 190 -4.93 18.24 -13.15
CA PRO A 190 -3.90 18.57 -14.12
C PRO A 190 -4.12 17.68 -15.34
N VAL A 191 -4.14 18.31 -16.53
CA VAL A 191 -4.33 17.62 -17.82
C VAL A 191 -3.23 16.56 -18.05
N ASP A 192 -2.08 16.71 -17.37
CA ASP A 192 -0.91 15.85 -17.49
C ASP A 192 -0.55 15.14 -16.17
N SER A 193 -1.54 14.71 -15.38
CA SER A 193 -1.27 13.91 -14.17
C SER A 193 -0.55 12.59 -14.54
N PRO A 194 0.57 12.22 -13.88
CA PRO A 194 1.21 10.92 -14.07
C PRO A 194 0.37 9.74 -13.55
N VAL A 195 -0.72 10.00 -12.83
CA VAL A 195 -1.63 9.02 -12.25
C VAL A 195 -3.08 9.42 -12.44
N ASP A 196 -3.96 8.42 -12.48
CA ASP A 196 -5.41 8.63 -12.49
C ASP A 196 -5.89 9.15 -11.12
N LEU A 197 -6.44 10.37 -11.13
CA LEU A 197 -7.07 11.03 -9.98
C LEU A 197 -8.61 11.06 -10.06
N HIS A 198 -9.19 10.39 -11.06
CA HIS A 198 -10.63 10.41 -11.31
C HIS A 198 -11.32 9.14 -10.82
N SER A 199 -10.77 7.98 -11.18
CA SER A 199 -11.31 6.69 -10.77
C SER A 199 -11.19 6.46 -9.27
N ASP A 200 -12.07 5.69 -8.65
CA ASP A 200 -11.94 5.33 -7.23
C ASP A 200 -10.85 4.27 -7.05
N ALA A 201 -9.93 4.46 -6.12
CA ALA A 201 -8.77 3.58 -5.90
C ALA A 201 -9.00 2.72 -4.67
N LEU A 202 -8.79 1.41 -4.82
CA LEU A 202 -8.75 0.48 -3.68
C LEU A 202 -7.61 -0.53 -3.90
N HIS A 203 -6.66 -0.60 -2.98
CA HIS A 203 -5.38 -1.27 -3.18
C HIS A 203 -5.08 -2.18 -2.01
N THR A 204 -4.71 -3.42 -2.30
CA THR A 204 -4.23 -4.35 -1.29
C THR A 204 -2.79 -4.77 -1.53
N THR A 205 -1.95 -4.58 -0.52
CA THR A 205 -0.52 -4.91 -0.60
C THR A 205 -0.05 -5.50 0.72
N GLY A 206 0.93 -6.39 0.68
CA GLY A 206 1.39 -7.07 1.88
C GLY A 206 2.10 -8.38 1.61
N THR A 207 2.13 -9.22 2.64
CA THR A 207 2.74 -10.55 2.61
C THR A 207 1.73 -11.62 3.00
N VAL A 208 1.92 -12.82 2.48
CA VAL A 208 1.05 -13.98 2.73
C VAL A 208 1.89 -15.24 2.91
N GLY A 209 1.49 -16.04 3.89
CA GLY A 209 2.09 -17.32 4.23
C GLY A 209 3.17 -17.21 5.32
N PRO A 210 3.66 -18.36 5.81
CA PRO A 210 4.66 -18.40 6.87
C PRO A 210 5.92 -17.63 6.45
N ASP A 211 6.55 -16.96 7.42
CA ASP A 211 7.79 -16.20 7.25
C ASP A 211 7.76 -15.16 6.11
N ASP A 212 6.57 -14.59 5.86
CA ASP A 212 6.33 -13.62 4.79
C ASP A 212 6.71 -14.15 3.40
N ARG A 213 6.45 -15.44 3.14
CA ARG A 213 6.93 -16.11 1.92
C ARG A 213 6.54 -15.36 0.64
N THR A 214 5.28 -14.98 0.49
CA THR A 214 4.81 -14.38 -0.76
C THR A 214 4.47 -12.92 -0.57
N ILE A 215 5.07 -12.04 -1.38
CA ILE A 215 4.69 -10.63 -1.46
C ILE A 215 3.56 -10.51 -2.48
N VAL A 216 2.48 -9.81 -2.12
CA VAL A 216 1.32 -9.57 -2.96
C VAL A 216 1.09 -8.07 -3.08
N ALA A 217 0.95 -7.56 -4.30
CA ALA A 217 0.56 -6.19 -4.58
C ALA A 217 -0.54 -6.16 -5.64
N VAL A 218 -1.71 -5.65 -5.28
CA VAL A 218 -2.89 -5.52 -6.14
C VAL A 218 -3.39 -4.08 -6.04
N PHE A 219 -3.17 -3.33 -7.11
CA PHE A 219 -3.68 -1.98 -7.30
C PHE A 219 -4.89 -2.03 -8.22
N THR A 220 -5.95 -1.33 -7.85
CA THR A 220 -7.16 -1.24 -8.68
C THR A 220 -7.73 0.17 -8.76
N LEU A 221 -8.24 0.51 -9.94
CA LEU A 221 -9.00 1.73 -10.21
C LEU A 221 -10.38 1.33 -10.74
N HIS A 222 -11.41 1.82 -10.06
CA HIS A 222 -12.81 1.58 -10.32
C HIS A 222 -13.42 2.79 -11.03
N PRO A 223 -14.52 2.64 -11.78
CA PRO A 223 -15.27 3.78 -12.28
C PRO A 223 -15.61 4.76 -11.16
N ALA A 224 -15.49 6.07 -11.41
CA ALA A 224 -15.79 7.08 -10.40
C ALA A 224 -17.24 6.98 -9.90
N GLY A 225 -17.42 7.09 -8.59
CA GLY A 225 -18.71 6.89 -7.92
C GLY A 225 -19.04 5.42 -7.64
N THR A 226 -18.05 4.52 -7.72
CA THR A 226 -18.22 3.12 -7.31
C THR A 226 -18.42 3.07 -5.79
N PRO A 227 -19.48 2.41 -5.29
CA PRO A 227 -19.66 2.24 -3.85
C PRO A 227 -18.50 1.45 -3.24
N TYR A 228 -18.03 1.86 -2.05
CA TYR A 228 -16.89 1.23 -1.38
C TYR A 228 -17.04 -0.29 -1.26
N GLU A 229 -18.21 -0.78 -0.86
CA GLU A 229 -18.49 -2.22 -0.73
C GLU A 229 -18.41 -3.00 -2.05
N THR A 230 -18.70 -2.32 -3.18
CA THR A 230 -18.54 -2.91 -4.51
C THR A 230 -17.05 -3.05 -4.83
N ALA A 231 -16.27 -1.98 -4.65
CA ALA A 231 -14.83 -2.02 -4.83
C ALA A 231 -14.15 -3.05 -3.91
N TYR A 232 -14.56 -3.11 -2.65
CA TYR A 232 -14.13 -4.09 -1.64
C TYR A 232 -14.31 -5.51 -2.16
N SER A 233 -15.52 -5.84 -2.61
CA SER A 233 -15.87 -7.16 -3.12
C SER A 233 -15.07 -7.51 -4.36
N GLU A 234 -14.85 -6.55 -5.26
CA GLU A 234 -14.10 -6.76 -6.50
C GLU A 234 -12.61 -6.98 -6.27
N VAL A 235 -11.96 -6.17 -5.42
CA VAL A 235 -10.55 -6.36 -5.03
C VAL A 235 -10.36 -7.70 -4.33
N THR A 236 -11.29 -8.06 -3.44
CA THR A 236 -11.26 -9.35 -2.74
C THR A 236 -11.40 -10.52 -3.71
N ARG A 237 -12.33 -10.44 -4.68
CA ARG A 237 -12.51 -11.47 -5.70
C ARG A 237 -11.28 -11.58 -6.62
N LEU A 238 -10.67 -10.46 -7.00
CA LEU A 238 -9.44 -10.44 -7.78
C LEU A 238 -8.29 -11.11 -7.02
N THR A 239 -8.10 -10.74 -5.76
CA THR A 239 -7.07 -11.31 -4.87
C THR A 239 -7.29 -12.82 -4.66
N ALA A 240 -8.54 -13.25 -4.51
CA ALA A 240 -8.91 -14.65 -4.41
C ALA A 240 -8.68 -15.44 -5.72
N ALA A 241 -8.49 -14.79 -6.87
CA ALA A 241 -8.17 -15.50 -8.11
C ALA A 241 -6.66 -15.78 -8.25
N LEU A 242 -5.81 -15.09 -7.47
CA LEU A 242 -4.36 -15.15 -7.61
C LEU A 242 -3.76 -16.47 -7.14
N THR A 243 -2.64 -16.83 -7.76
CA THR A 243 -1.76 -17.90 -7.27
C THR A 243 -0.81 -17.32 -6.23
N VAL A 244 -0.96 -17.72 -4.96
CA VAL A 244 -0.20 -17.19 -3.82
C VAL A 244 0.44 -18.35 -3.05
N PRO A 245 1.71 -18.70 -3.34
CA PRO A 245 2.41 -19.79 -2.64
C PRO A 245 2.45 -19.60 -1.13
N GLY A 246 2.26 -20.68 -0.37
CA GLY A 246 2.21 -20.62 1.10
C GLY A 246 0.94 -19.98 1.69
N GLY A 247 0.06 -19.40 0.88
CA GLY A 247 -1.19 -18.80 1.34
C GLY A 247 -2.25 -19.85 1.69
N VAL A 248 -2.71 -19.82 2.94
CA VAL A 248 -3.88 -20.60 3.40
C VAL A 248 -5.11 -19.72 3.26
N ARG A 249 -6.07 -20.17 2.46
CA ARG A 249 -7.30 -19.42 2.19
C ARG A 249 -8.29 -19.60 3.33
N THR A 250 -8.97 -18.52 3.72
CA THR A 250 -10.11 -18.59 4.63
C THR A 250 -11.17 -19.51 3.99
N LEU A 251 -11.65 -20.49 4.75
CA LEU A 251 -12.82 -21.24 4.32
C LEU A 251 -13.96 -20.24 4.22
N ARG A 252 -14.54 -20.05 3.02
CA ARG A 252 -15.81 -19.31 2.91
C ARG A 252 -16.78 -19.96 3.89
N GLY A 253 -17.22 -19.22 4.90
CA GLY A 253 -18.34 -19.64 5.72
C GLY A 253 -19.49 -19.93 4.76
N GLY A 254 -19.85 -21.20 4.62
CA GLY A 254 -21.05 -21.57 3.90
C GLY A 254 -22.24 -21.03 4.69
N GLN A 255 -22.93 -20.05 4.11
CA GLN A 255 -24.36 -19.83 4.21
C GLN A 255 -24.80 -18.80 3.18
#